data_AF-A0A239GMU5-F1
#
_entry.id   AF-A0A239GMU5-F1
#
_cell.length_a   1.000
_cell.length_b   1.000
_cell.length_c   1.000
_cell.angle_alpha   90.00
_cell.angle_beta   90.00
_cell.angle_gamma   90.00
#
_symmetry.space_group_name_H-M   'P 1'
#
loop_
_entity.id
_entity.type
_entity.pdbx_description
1 polymer ?
#
loop_
_entity_poly.entity_id
_entity_poly.type
_entity_poly.pdbx_seq_one_letter_code
_entity_poly.pdbx_strand_id
1 'polypeptide(L)' 'LTKRPQIKAIVHFDTKKDDQGDRDISIDSTKNSLASFKKLAANPIFNVKLG' A
#
# COMPACT_ATOMS: atom_id res chain seq x y z
N LEU A 1 2.89 -11.18 0.68
CA LEU A 1 4.03 -11.17 1.62
C LEU A 1 4.52 -12.58 1.94
N THR A 2 3.63 -13.54 2.22
CA THR A 2 4.00 -14.94 2.53
C THR A 2 4.88 -15.62 1.47
N LYS A 3 4.63 -15.35 0.17
CA LYS A 3 5.45 -15.86 -0.94
C LYS A 3 6.76 -15.07 -1.17
N ARG A 4 6.93 -13.92 -0.51
CA ARG A 4 8.08 -13.00 -0.68
C ARG A 4 8.50 -12.46 0.70
N PRO A 5 9.05 -13.32 1.59
CA PRO A 5 9.31 -12.98 2.99
C PRO A 5 10.42 -11.93 3.18
N GLN A 6 11.24 -11.68 2.16
CA GLN A 6 12.33 -10.70 2.21
C GLN A 6 11.88 -9.25 1.96
N ILE A 7 10.62 -9.02 1.56
CA ILE A 7 10.10 -7.65 1.38
C ILE A 7 9.94 -7.02 2.76
N LYS A 8 10.71 -5.96 3.03
CA LYS A 8 10.66 -5.18 4.28
C LYS A 8 10.01 -3.80 4.12
N ALA A 9 9.82 -3.35 2.88
CA ALA A 9 9.19 -2.08 2.56
C ALA A 9 8.37 -2.20 1.28
N ILE A 10 7.25 -1.49 1.23
CA ILE A 10 6.43 -1.30 0.04
C ILE A 10 6.21 0.20 -0.10
N VAL A 11 6.51 0.74 -1.28
CA VAL A 11 6.22 2.14 -1.62
C VAL A 11 4.98 2.13 -2.52
N HIS A 12 4.00 2.96 -2.18
CA HIS A 12 2.80 3.16 -2.98
C HIS A 12 2.69 4.64 -3.36
N PHE A 13 2.34 4.89 -4.61
CA PHE A 13 2.11 6.23 -5.13
C PHE A 13 0.62 6.55 -5.01
N ASP A 14 0.29 7.45 -4.09
CA ASP A 14 -1.07 7.88 -3.83
C ASP A 14 -1.42 9.03 -4.78
N THR A 15 -2.18 8.75 -5.83
CA THR A 15 -2.49 9.76 -6.86
C THR A 15 -3.92 9.59 -7.36
N LYS A 16 -4.73 10.64 -7.22
CA LYS A 16 -6.15 10.62 -7.63
C LYS A 16 -6.36 10.72 -9.13
N LYS A 17 -5.36 11.25 -9.85
CA LYS A 17 -5.39 11.41 -11.30
C LYS A 17 -4.00 11.09 -11.85
N ASP A 18 -3.83 9.87 -12.33
CA ASP A 18 -2.62 9.46 -13.05
C ASP A 18 -2.57 10.17 -14.41
N ASP A 19 -1.46 10.85 -14.72
CA ASP A 19 -1.27 11.58 -15.98
C ASP A 19 -1.21 10.65 -17.21
N GLN A 20 -1.07 9.33 -16.98
CA GLN A 20 -0.98 8.32 -18.04
C GLN A 20 -2.28 7.55 -18.29
N GLY A 21 -3.35 7.88 -17.58
CA GLY A 21 -4.69 7.34 -17.83
C GLY A 21 -5.57 7.55 -16.62
N ASP A 22 -6.80 8.01 -16.82
CA ASP A 22 -7.84 8.34 -15.81
C ASP A 22 -8.12 7.18 -14.82
N ARG A 23 -7.15 6.89 -13.97
CA ARG A 23 -7.18 5.86 -12.95
C ARG A 23 -6.87 6.54 -11.65
N ASP A 24 -7.84 6.46 -10.75
CA ASP A 24 -7.64 6.83 -9.37
C ASP A 24 -6.85 5.70 -8.68
N ILE A 25 -5.53 5.91 -8.57
CA ILE A 25 -4.62 4.99 -7.88
C ILE A 25 -4.47 5.34 -6.40
N SER A 26 -5.33 6.21 -5.87
CA SER A 26 -5.28 6.57 -4.46
C SER A 26 -5.71 5.43 -3.55
N ILE A 27 -5.17 5.45 -2.34
CA ILE A 27 -5.52 4.47 -1.29
C ILE A 27 -7.00 4.59 -0.87
N ASP A 28 -7.61 5.77 -1.05
CA ASP A 28 -9.00 6.08 -0.70
C ASP A 28 -9.97 6.08 -1.89
N SER A 29 -9.49 5.76 -3.09
CA SER A 29 -10.28 5.64 -4.34
C SER A 29 -11.60 4.86 -4.16
N THR A 30 -11.58 3.83 -3.31
CA THR A 30 -12.79 3.16 -2.83
C THR A 30 -12.66 2.78 -1.36
N LYS A 31 -13.80 2.57 -0.68
CA LYS A 31 -13.84 2.03 0.70
C LYS A 31 -13.09 0.69 0.82
N ASN A 32 -13.16 -0.14 -0.21
CA ASN A 32 -12.47 -1.44 -0.26
C ASN A 32 -10.95 -1.28 -0.40
N SER A 33 -10.50 -0.31 -1.19
CA SER A 33 -9.07 0.03 -1.32
C SER A 33 -8.51 0.44 0.05
N LEU A 34 -9.19 1.35 0.74
CA LEU A 34 -8.77 1.85 2.05
C LEU A 34 -8.73 0.71 3.11
N ALA A 35 -9.74 -0.15 3.13
CA ALA A 35 -9.78 -1.29 4.05
C ALA A 35 -8.63 -2.29 3.77
N SER A 36 -8.34 -2.55 2.49
CA SER A 36 -7.25 -3.43 2.08
C SER A 36 -5.87 -2.84 2.43
N PHE A 37 -5.69 -1.53 2.21
CA PHE A 37 -4.47 -0.82 2.57
C PHE A 37 -4.24 -0.85 4.09
N LYS A 38 -5.26 -0.56 4.89
CA LYS A 38 -5.17 -0.66 6.37
C LYS A 38 -4.79 -2.06 6.83
N LYS A 39 -5.37 -3.10 6.23
CA LYS A 39 -5.02 -4.51 6.53
C LYS A 39 -3.57 -4.85 6.18
N LEU A 40 -3.07 -4.32 5.05
CA LEU A 40 -1.68 -4.50 4.64
C LEU A 40 -0.73 -3.76 5.59
N ALA A 41 -1.01 -2.49 5.89
CA ALA A 41 -0.18 -1.64 6.74
C ALA A 41 -0.09 -2.15 8.19
N ALA A 42 -1.13 -2.80 8.69
CA ALA A 42 -1.14 -3.43 10.02
C ALA A 42 -0.28 -4.73 10.10
N ASN A 43 0.36 -5.16 9.00
CA ASN A 43 1.15 -6.38 9.02
C ASN A 43 2.44 -6.20 9.87
N PRO A 44 2.73 -7.10 10.82
CA PRO A 44 3.92 -7.02 11.66
C PRO A 44 5.25 -6.99 10.91
N ILE A 45 5.29 -7.45 9.65
CA ILE A 45 6.51 -7.37 8.82
C ILE A 45 7.01 -5.94 8.60
N PHE A 46 6.11 -4.95 8.73
CA PHE A 46 6.43 -3.53 8.60
C PHE A 46 6.78 -2.85 9.93
N ASN A 47 6.70 -3.58 11.06
CA ASN A 47 7.15 -3.08 12.35
C ASN A 47 8.69 -3.20 12.44
N VAL A 48 9.38 -2.35 11.68
CA VAL A 48 10.84 -2.31 11.63
C VAL A 48 11.38 -1.34 12.68
N LYS A 49 12.36 -1.77 13.47
CA LYS A 49 13.15 -0.86 14.31
C LYS A 49 14.22 -0.23 13.43
N LEU A 50 14.13 1.08 13.23
CA LEU A 50 15.24 1.86 12.69
C LEU A 50 16.25 2.01 13.84
N GLY A 51 17.44 1.46 13.66
CA GLY A 51 18.54 1.53 14.62
C GLY A 51 19.28 2.86 14.57
#